data_AF-A0AAW0F7U9-F1
#
_entry.id   AF-A0AAW0F7U9-F1
#
_cell.length_a   1.000
_cell.length_b   1.000
_cell.length_c   1.000
_cell.angle_alpha   90.00
_cell.angle_beta   90.00
_cell.angle_gamma   90.00
#
_symmetry.space_group_name_H-M   'P 1'
#
loop_
_entity.id
_entity.type
_entity.pdbx_description
1 polymer ?
#
loop_
_entity_poly.entity_id
_entity_poly.type
_entity_poly.pdbx_seq_one_letter_code
_entity_poly.pdbx_strand_id
1 'polypeptide(L)'
;MERAQRASTVEDRSLEFLIRHCDGATPPPLHSLSCDDFTRHHWRDAFDDEQAELREEVWAMKTQLDAIAPETYTATRNKLFPLAVSGEQRHFSNRAGHKLLESMESTGVWVELLKLLRGKSLKRPRDFTFADVCGGPGAFTQALFQAGRKQGWRHLHGYGMTLAGVSGLDWYNHLQRSSQFTPTYGLDGTGDIFKLSNIDCFASVTAATPLLLVVADGGFNVDFSVANYQETISARIMYGQWLAALKLLRQGGCFVLKLFDTFSPLSRAVLYLSSFLYRRVHVAKPRHSRVVNSERYLVCVGYLGMPADGWERYLDRFYEVGFADGEHVPELIPRDWCLHDAVFTEDMRDMNAAVATNQLIALQMIIDAAPGVAKELQTKEGAAKVDTADASDGSIPPPDDAPDSD
;
A
#
# COMPACT_ATOMS: atom_id res chain seq x y z
N MET A 1 -20.00 32.27 -14.95
CA MET A 1 -18.75 31.64 -14.49
C MET A 1 -18.66 30.30 -15.18
N GLU A 2 -17.77 30.20 -16.18
CA GLU A 2 -17.51 28.97 -16.91
C GLU A 2 -17.09 27.87 -15.93
N ARG A 3 -17.86 26.78 -15.85
CA ARG A 3 -17.35 25.50 -15.37
C ARG A 3 -16.21 25.13 -16.32
N ALA A 4 -14.96 25.25 -15.87
CA ALA A 4 -13.82 24.69 -16.57
C ALA A 4 -14.20 23.28 -17.04
N GLN A 5 -14.01 22.97 -18.33
CA GLN A 5 -14.20 21.64 -18.88
C GLN A 5 -13.36 20.67 -18.04
N ARG A 6 -14.01 19.96 -17.11
CA ARG A 6 -13.37 18.87 -16.37
C ARG A 6 -12.89 17.87 -17.43
N ALA A 7 -11.61 17.49 -17.39
CA ALA A 7 -11.05 16.52 -18.31
C ALA A 7 -11.94 15.25 -18.33
N SER A 8 -12.25 14.74 -19.52
CA SER A 8 -13.15 13.59 -19.70
C SER A 8 -12.43 12.24 -19.61
N THR A 9 -11.10 12.24 -19.57
CA THR A 9 -10.28 11.04 -19.49
C THR A 9 -9.12 11.26 -18.54
N VAL A 10 -8.61 10.17 -17.97
CA VAL A 10 -7.38 10.17 -17.16
C VAL A 10 -6.40 9.16 -17.76
N GLU A 11 -5.15 9.57 -17.87
CA GLU A 11 -4.06 8.71 -18.33
C GLU A 11 -3.55 7.80 -17.20
N ASP A 12 -3.17 6.59 -17.57
CA ASP A 12 -2.58 5.61 -16.66
C ASP A 12 -1.08 5.92 -16.44
N ARG A 13 -0.81 6.90 -15.57
CA ARG A 13 0.55 7.37 -15.23
C ARG A 13 0.77 7.40 -13.71
N SER A 14 2.04 7.28 -13.31
CA SER A 14 2.42 7.46 -11.91
C SER A 14 2.29 8.93 -11.50
N LEU A 15 1.75 9.17 -10.31
CA LEU A 15 1.73 10.48 -9.66
C LEU A 15 2.71 10.48 -8.50
N GLU A 16 3.31 11.63 -8.24
CA GLU A 16 4.22 11.85 -7.13
C GLU A 16 3.95 13.24 -6.55
N PHE A 17 3.87 13.30 -5.22
CA PHE A 17 3.67 14.52 -4.46
C PHE A 17 4.76 14.59 -3.40
N LEU A 18 5.45 15.72 -3.33
CA LEU A 18 6.37 16.01 -2.24
C LEU A 18 5.56 16.52 -1.04
N ILE A 19 5.86 16.02 0.15
CA ILE A 19 5.23 16.46 1.39
C ILE A 19 6.30 17.14 2.25
N ARG A 20 6.12 18.44 2.47
CA ARG A 20 7.04 19.29 3.21
C ARG A 20 6.38 19.87 4.45
N HIS A 21 7.21 20.45 5.32
CA HIS A 21 6.80 21.38 6.36
C HIS A 21 7.42 22.76 6.07
N CYS A 22 7.00 23.79 6.80
CA CYS A 22 7.57 25.13 6.71
C CYS A 22 9.09 25.12 6.99
N ASP A 23 9.87 25.79 6.14
CA ASP A 23 11.32 25.91 6.33
C ASP A 23 11.67 26.45 7.71
N GLY A 24 12.55 25.74 8.44
CA GLY A 24 12.96 26.11 9.79
C GLY A 24 11.99 25.70 10.89
N ALA A 25 10.87 25.01 10.58
CA ALA A 25 10.01 24.41 11.58
C ALA A 25 10.78 23.41 12.45
N THR A 26 10.54 23.45 13.75
CA THR A 26 11.12 22.48 14.70
C THR A 26 10.24 21.23 14.78
N PRO A 27 10.83 20.04 15.02
CA PRO A 27 10.04 18.83 15.26
C PRO A 27 9.00 19.03 16.37
N PRO A 28 7.77 18.50 16.21
CA PRO A 28 6.74 18.60 17.23
C PRO A 28 7.19 18.06 18.60
N PRO A 29 6.85 18.73 19.73
CA PRO A 29 7.32 18.33 21.05
C PRO A 29 6.46 17.20 21.63
N LEU A 30 6.57 15.99 21.07
CA LEU A 30 5.72 14.85 21.47
C LEU A 30 5.81 14.51 22.98
N HIS A 31 6.94 14.77 23.64
CA HIS A 31 7.09 14.59 25.09
C HIS A 31 6.15 15.46 25.94
N SER A 32 5.58 16.53 25.36
CA SER A 32 4.64 17.42 26.05
C SER A 32 3.21 16.88 26.07
N LEU A 33 2.91 15.85 25.26
CA LEU A 33 1.59 15.25 25.16
C LEU A 33 1.40 14.17 26.25
N SER A 34 0.15 13.97 26.66
CA SER A 34 -0.23 12.84 27.52
C SER A 34 0.03 11.53 26.80
N CYS A 35 0.58 10.54 27.52
CA CYS A 35 0.81 9.21 26.99
C CYS A 35 -0.23 8.18 27.49
N ASP A 36 -1.22 8.59 28.27
CA ASP A 36 -2.20 7.66 28.85
C ASP A 36 -3.64 7.92 28.38
N ASP A 37 -3.93 9.16 27.99
CA ASP A 37 -5.26 9.60 27.57
C ASP A 37 -5.24 10.15 26.14
N PHE A 38 -5.73 9.34 25.20
CA PHE A 38 -5.88 9.73 23.80
C PHE A 38 -7.34 10.01 23.47
N THR A 39 -7.60 11.13 22.80
CA THR A 39 -8.88 11.37 22.12
C THR A 39 -9.07 10.28 21.07
N ARG A 40 -10.25 9.68 21.03
CA ARG A 40 -10.58 8.54 20.17
C ARG A 40 -11.88 8.82 19.45
N HIS A 41 -11.89 8.52 18.16
CA HIS A 41 -13.07 8.65 17.31
C HIS A 41 -13.44 7.27 16.77
N HIS A 42 -14.72 6.97 16.69
CA HIS A 42 -15.17 5.76 16.03
C HIS A 42 -14.65 5.77 14.57
N TRP A 43 -14.23 4.63 14.01
CA TRP A 43 -13.60 4.59 12.68
C TRP A 43 -14.47 5.20 11.56
N ARG A 44 -15.80 5.25 11.75
CA ARG A 44 -16.73 5.93 10.82
C ARG A 44 -16.60 7.45 10.82
N ASP A 45 -16.18 8.02 11.94
CA ASP A 45 -16.17 9.47 12.19
C ASP A 45 -14.73 10.04 12.22
N ALA A 46 -13.71 9.17 12.15
CA ALA A 46 -12.30 9.53 12.26
C ALA A 46 -11.71 10.19 10.99
N PHE A 47 -12.34 11.27 10.51
CA PHE A 47 -11.90 12.02 9.34
C PHE A 47 -11.79 13.52 9.63
N ASP A 48 -10.81 14.18 9.01
CA ASP A 48 -10.71 15.64 9.02
C ASP A 48 -11.85 16.27 8.18
N ASP A 49 -12.21 17.49 8.52
CA ASP A 49 -13.21 18.33 7.84
C ASP A 49 -12.63 19.15 6.68
N GLU A 50 -11.31 19.34 6.63
CA GLU A 50 -10.62 20.24 5.69
C GLU A 50 -10.92 19.99 4.19
N GLN A 51 -11.09 18.72 3.81
CA GLN A 51 -11.44 18.32 2.44
C GLN A 51 -12.65 17.36 2.44
N ALA A 52 -13.60 17.56 3.37
CA ALA A 52 -14.77 16.72 3.51
C ALA A 52 -15.61 16.63 2.22
N GLU A 53 -15.88 17.76 1.56
CA GLU A 53 -16.65 17.80 0.31
C GLU A 53 -16.02 16.95 -0.79
N LEU A 54 -14.69 17.02 -0.93
CA LEU A 54 -13.95 16.22 -1.92
C LEU A 54 -14.01 14.72 -1.59
N ARG A 55 -13.84 14.36 -0.31
CA ARG A 55 -13.97 12.97 0.17
C ARG A 55 -15.37 12.43 -0.13
N GLU A 56 -16.40 13.20 0.18
CA GLU A 56 -17.80 12.82 -0.03
C GLU A 56 -18.16 12.69 -1.51
N GLU A 57 -17.61 13.55 -2.39
CA GLU A 57 -17.77 13.41 -3.86
C GLU A 57 -17.18 12.08 -4.35
N VAL A 58 -15.97 11.71 -3.89
CA VAL A 58 -15.34 10.42 -4.23
C VAL A 58 -16.16 9.24 -3.71
N TRP A 59 -16.64 9.31 -2.46
CA TRP A 59 -17.45 8.25 -1.86
C TRP A 59 -18.78 8.06 -2.57
N ALA A 60 -19.47 9.15 -2.90
CA ALA A 60 -20.72 9.10 -3.67
C ALA A 60 -20.51 8.45 -5.04
N MET A 61 -19.39 8.76 -5.72
CA MET A 61 -19.04 8.14 -7.00
C MET A 61 -18.73 6.64 -6.85
N LYS A 62 -18.02 6.24 -5.78
CA LYS A 62 -17.76 4.82 -5.51
C LYS A 62 -19.06 4.04 -5.26
N THR A 63 -19.99 4.60 -4.50
CA THR A 63 -21.30 3.98 -4.22
C THR A 63 -22.16 3.80 -5.47
N GLN A 64 -22.01 4.64 -6.50
CA GLN A 64 -22.71 4.43 -7.78
C GLN A 64 -22.26 3.14 -8.48
N LEU A 65 -21.05 2.64 -8.21
CA LEU A 65 -20.58 1.38 -8.79
C LEU A 65 -21.32 0.16 -8.25
N ASP A 66 -22.00 0.27 -7.11
CA ASP A 66 -22.76 -0.83 -6.48
C ASP A 66 -23.87 -1.36 -7.39
N ALA A 67 -24.35 -0.52 -8.33
CA ALA A 67 -25.34 -0.89 -9.34
C ALA A 67 -24.75 -1.72 -10.51
N ILE A 68 -23.42 -1.85 -10.61
CA ILE A 68 -22.73 -2.55 -11.68
C ILE A 68 -22.33 -3.95 -11.20
N ALA A 69 -22.74 -5.00 -11.92
CA ALA A 69 -22.36 -6.37 -11.59
C ALA A 69 -20.82 -6.53 -11.49
N PRO A 70 -20.28 -7.25 -10.48
CA PRO A 70 -18.83 -7.35 -10.24
C PRO A 70 -17.99 -7.80 -11.44
N GLU A 71 -18.52 -8.70 -12.27
CA GLU A 71 -17.87 -9.22 -13.48
C GLU A 71 -17.80 -8.13 -14.54
N THR A 72 -18.88 -7.36 -14.70
CA THR A 72 -18.97 -6.23 -15.63
C THR A 72 -18.03 -5.12 -15.18
N TYR A 73 -18.02 -4.78 -13.89
CA TYR A 73 -17.09 -3.81 -13.32
C TYR A 73 -15.63 -4.23 -13.58
N THR A 74 -15.30 -5.48 -13.29
CA THR A 74 -13.95 -6.02 -13.46
C THR A 74 -13.51 -6.01 -14.92
N ALA A 75 -14.38 -6.45 -15.84
CA ALA A 75 -14.11 -6.44 -17.27
C ALA A 75 -13.93 -5.01 -17.80
N THR A 76 -14.83 -4.10 -17.42
CA THR A 76 -14.80 -2.68 -17.84
C THR A 76 -13.52 -2.01 -17.35
N ARG A 77 -13.21 -2.14 -16.06
CA ARG A 77 -11.98 -1.63 -15.47
C ARG A 77 -10.74 -2.16 -16.18
N ASN A 78 -10.67 -3.47 -16.45
CA ASN A 78 -9.50 -4.07 -17.10
C ASN A 78 -9.37 -3.63 -18.57
N LYS A 79 -10.50 -3.39 -19.27
CA LYS A 79 -10.52 -2.86 -20.65
C LYS A 79 -10.01 -1.42 -20.69
N LEU A 80 -10.39 -0.59 -19.71
CA LEU A 80 -9.98 0.82 -19.61
C LEU A 80 -8.55 1.00 -19.07
N PHE A 81 -8.14 0.16 -18.11
CA PHE A 81 -6.87 0.28 -17.37
C PHE A 81 -6.07 -1.03 -17.39
N PRO A 82 -5.49 -1.40 -18.54
CA PRO A 82 -4.89 -2.73 -18.76
C PRO A 82 -3.58 -2.98 -17.99
N LEU A 83 -2.87 -1.93 -17.55
CA LEU A 83 -1.63 -2.10 -16.77
C LEU A 83 -1.91 -2.53 -15.32
N ALA A 84 -3.11 -2.26 -14.81
CA ALA A 84 -3.53 -2.54 -13.44
C ALA A 84 -4.35 -3.84 -13.27
N VAL A 85 -4.26 -4.76 -14.24
CA VAL A 85 -4.92 -6.08 -14.23
C VAL A 85 -4.28 -6.99 -13.17
N SER A 86 -5.10 -7.73 -12.42
CA SER A 86 -4.62 -8.73 -11.43
C SER A 86 -4.00 -9.93 -12.14
N GLY A 87 -2.95 -10.51 -11.56
CA GLY A 87 -2.37 -11.77 -12.01
C GLY A 87 -0.85 -11.81 -11.90
N GLU A 88 -0.28 -12.97 -12.24
CA GLU A 88 1.15 -13.11 -12.50
C GLU A 88 1.49 -12.23 -13.71
N GLN A 89 2.47 -11.36 -13.54
CA GLN A 89 3.02 -10.57 -14.63
C GLN A 89 4.43 -11.09 -14.93
N ARG A 90 4.95 -10.84 -16.15
CA ARG A 90 6.17 -11.46 -16.73
C ARG A 90 7.38 -11.64 -15.79
N HIS A 91 7.47 -10.91 -14.67
CA HIS A 91 8.59 -10.94 -13.74
C HIS A 91 8.25 -11.21 -12.26
N PHE A 92 6.96 -11.19 -11.85
CA PHE A 92 6.58 -11.32 -10.44
C PHE A 92 5.32 -12.16 -10.26
N SER A 93 5.29 -12.93 -9.16
CA SER A 93 4.13 -13.73 -8.75
C SER A 93 2.86 -12.89 -8.53
N ASN A 94 3.00 -11.60 -8.24
CA ASN A 94 1.91 -10.63 -8.30
C ASN A 94 2.42 -9.21 -8.62
N ARG A 95 1.50 -8.29 -8.92
CA ARG A 95 1.80 -6.90 -9.29
C ARG A 95 2.40 -6.02 -8.18
N ALA A 96 2.40 -6.45 -6.93
CA ALA A 96 2.87 -5.62 -5.81
C ALA A 96 4.34 -5.22 -6.03
N GLY A 97 5.18 -6.15 -6.50
CA GLY A 97 6.56 -5.86 -6.86
C GLY A 97 6.71 -4.69 -7.86
N HIS A 98 5.85 -4.61 -8.90
CA HIS A 98 5.88 -3.49 -9.84
C HIS A 98 5.58 -2.15 -9.18
N LYS A 99 4.56 -2.10 -8.30
CA LYS A 99 4.19 -0.88 -7.58
C LYS A 99 5.35 -0.36 -6.73
N LEU A 100 5.99 -1.25 -5.98
CA LEU A 100 7.16 -0.91 -5.16
C LEU A 100 8.28 -0.30 -6.01
N LEU A 101 8.69 -0.99 -7.08
CA LEU A 101 9.80 -0.53 -7.91
C LEU A 101 9.50 0.81 -8.57
N GLU A 102 8.26 1.06 -9.01
CA GLU A 102 7.84 2.34 -9.59
C GLU A 102 7.81 3.48 -8.57
N SER A 103 7.31 3.22 -7.37
CA SER A 103 7.35 4.19 -6.26
C SER A 103 8.78 4.54 -5.87
N MET A 104 9.69 3.55 -5.85
CA MET A 104 11.11 3.77 -5.55
C MET A 104 11.85 4.53 -6.67
N GLU A 105 11.51 4.28 -7.93
CA GLU A 105 12.11 4.95 -9.09
C GLU A 105 11.72 6.42 -9.15
N SER A 106 10.42 6.73 -9.10
CA SER A 106 9.90 8.10 -9.19
C SER A 106 10.48 9.02 -8.12
N THR A 107 10.52 8.56 -6.87
CA THR A 107 10.93 9.36 -5.70
C THR A 107 12.46 9.40 -5.46
N GLY A 108 13.23 8.68 -6.29
CA GLY A 108 14.69 8.64 -6.20
C GLY A 108 15.24 7.84 -5.01
N VAL A 109 14.52 6.82 -4.52
CA VAL A 109 15.02 5.87 -3.51
C VAL A 109 16.27 5.16 -4.03
N TRP A 110 16.28 4.71 -5.29
CA TRP A 110 17.45 4.05 -5.88
C TRP A 110 18.68 4.93 -5.90
N VAL A 111 18.51 6.22 -6.18
CA VAL A 111 19.60 7.20 -6.16
C VAL A 111 20.21 7.28 -4.76
N GLU A 112 19.38 7.28 -3.72
CA GLU A 112 19.86 7.32 -2.34
C GLU A 112 20.56 6.03 -1.92
N LEU A 113 19.96 4.87 -2.23
CA LEU A 113 20.57 3.56 -1.95
C LEU A 113 21.92 3.40 -2.66
N LEU A 114 22.02 3.83 -3.92
CA LEU A 114 23.28 3.81 -4.67
C LEU A 114 24.35 4.68 -4.01
N LYS A 115 24.01 5.86 -3.50
CA LYS A 115 24.96 6.72 -2.75
C LYS A 115 25.44 6.01 -1.49
N LEU A 116 24.54 5.37 -0.74
CA LEU A 116 24.87 4.68 0.50
C LEU A 116 25.74 3.45 0.27
N LEU A 117 25.49 2.71 -0.81
CA LEU A 117 26.17 1.46 -1.15
C LEU A 117 27.51 1.67 -1.86
N ARG A 118 27.69 2.77 -2.61
CA ARG A 118 28.97 3.10 -3.27
C ARG A 118 30.11 3.34 -2.29
N GLY A 119 29.82 3.88 -1.09
CA GLY A 119 30.81 4.12 -0.03
C GLY A 119 32.00 5.00 -0.46
N LYS A 120 32.90 5.33 0.49
CA LYS A 120 34.16 6.03 0.19
C LYS A 120 35.30 5.09 -0.21
N SER A 121 35.14 3.78 -0.02
CA SER A 121 36.19 2.77 -0.23
C SER A 121 35.72 1.68 -1.17
N LEU A 122 36.38 1.58 -2.32
CA LEU A 122 36.17 0.54 -3.34
C LEU A 122 36.53 -0.88 -2.86
N LYS A 123 37.18 -1.02 -1.69
CA LYS A 123 37.72 -2.30 -1.18
C LYS A 123 36.72 -3.12 -0.35
N ARG A 124 35.59 -2.55 0.05
CA ARG A 124 34.53 -3.24 0.81
C ARG A 124 33.16 -2.81 0.30
N PRO A 125 32.58 -3.50 -0.70
CA PRO A 125 31.21 -3.22 -1.11
C PRO A 125 30.29 -3.39 0.11
N ARG A 126 29.35 -2.45 0.30
CA ARG A 126 28.40 -2.53 1.41
C ARG A 126 27.26 -3.47 1.03
N ASP A 127 26.75 -4.18 2.03
CA ASP A 127 25.63 -5.08 1.87
C ASP A 127 24.33 -4.27 1.70
N PHE A 128 23.54 -4.60 0.68
CA PHE A 128 22.18 -4.10 0.60
C PHE A 128 21.30 -4.99 1.47
N THR A 129 20.93 -4.43 2.61
CA THR A 129 20.06 -5.06 3.59
C THR A 129 18.75 -4.32 3.67
N PHE A 130 17.65 -5.07 3.68
CA PHE A 130 16.30 -4.51 3.75
C PHE A 130 15.41 -5.33 4.67
N ALA A 131 14.31 -4.73 5.13
CA ALA A 131 13.24 -5.44 5.83
C ALA A 131 11.90 -5.29 5.08
N ASP A 132 11.12 -6.37 5.05
CA ASP A 132 9.79 -6.45 4.46
C ASP A 132 8.76 -6.74 5.58
N VAL A 133 8.06 -5.69 6.01
CA VAL A 133 7.13 -5.71 7.15
C VAL A 133 5.71 -5.93 6.66
N CYS A 134 4.98 -6.89 7.23
CA CYS A 134 3.72 -7.38 6.67
C CYS A 134 3.87 -7.80 5.20
N GLY A 135 5.04 -8.32 4.83
CA GLY A 135 5.44 -8.49 3.43
C GLY A 135 4.94 -9.76 2.77
N GLY A 136 4.27 -10.63 3.51
CA GLY A 136 3.78 -11.90 2.98
C GLY A 136 2.79 -11.70 1.82
N PRO A 137 2.87 -12.53 0.76
CA PRO A 137 3.71 -13.72 0.67
C PRO A 137 5.15 -13.47 0.18
N GLY A 138 5.55 -12.22 -0.06
CA GLY A 138 6.94 -11.83 -0.35
C GLY A 138 7.21 -11.30 -1.75
N ALA A 139 6.19 -10.74 -2.42
CA ALA A 139 6.37 -10.14 -3.75
C ALA A 139 7.30 -8.90 -3.73
N PHE A 140 7.28 -8.10 -2.67
CA PHE A 140 8.21 -6.99 -2.47
C PHE A 140 9.64 -7.51 -2.31
N THR A 141 9.85 -8.47 -1.40
CA THR A 141 11.13 -9.19 -1.24
C THR A 141 11.67 -9.75 -2.56
N GLN A 142 10.85 -10.43 -3.36
CA GLN A 142 11.25 -10.93 -4.69
C GLN A 142 11.70 -9.81 -5.62
N ALA A 143 10.93 -8.71 -5.68
CA ALA A 143 11.24 -7.57 -6.52
C ALA A 143 12.57 -6.91 -6.13
N LEU A 144 12.83 -6.76 -4.82
CA LEU A 144 14.08 -6.21 -4.31
C LEU A 144 15.29 -7.09 -4.62
N PHE A 145 15.17 -8.42 -4.47
CA PHE A 145 16.27 -9.32 -4.87
C PHE A 145 16.55 -9.25 -6.37
N GLN A 146 15.51 -9.22 -7.21
CA GLN A 146 15.69 -9.10 -8.65
C GLN A 146 16.32 -7.75 -9.04
N ALA A 147 15.83 -6.65 -8.47
CA ALA A 147 16.36 -5.31 -8.72
C ALA A 147 17.82 -5.18 -8.25
N GLY A 148 18.13 -5.65 -7.04
CA GLY A 148 19.50 -5.63 -6.50
C GLY A 148 20.48 -6.41 -7.36
N ARG A 149 20.09 -7.59 -7.87
CA ARG A 149 20.92 -8.38 -8.80
C ARG A 149 21.15 -7.63 -10.12
N LYS A 150 20.12 -6.98 -10.68
CA LYS A 150 20.24 -6.16 -11.90
C LYS A 150 21.15 -4.95 -11.70
N GLN A 151 21.17 -4.36 -10.50
CA GLN A 151 22.09 -3.29 -10.12
C GLN A 151 23.53 -3.79 -9.87
N GLY A 152 23.78 -5.10 -9.95
CA GLY A 152 25.10 -5.69 -9.72
C GLY A 152 25.49 -5.80 -8.25
N TRP A 153 24.56 -5.62 -7.32
CA TRP A 153 24.81 -5.76 -5.88
C TRP A 153 25.01 -7.24 -5.53
N ARG A 154 26.19 -7.58 -5.00
CA ARG A 154 26.60 -8.96 -4.74
C ARG A 154 26.15 -9.48 -3.37
N HIS A 155 26.04 -8.58 -2.39
CA HIS A 155 25.65 -8.92 -1.03
C HIS A 155 24.27 -8.34 -0.77
N LEU A 156 23.26 -9.22 -0.90
CA LEU A 156 21.84 -8.91 -0.73
C LEU A 156 21.33 -9.77 0.42
N HIS A 157 20.71 -9.14 1.42
CA HIS A 157 20.04 -9.87 2.51
C HIS A 157 18.73 -9.19 2.88
N GLY A 158 17.65 -9.95 2.90
CA GLY A 158 16.34 -9.49 3.32
C GLY A 158 15.98 -10.04 4.69
N TYR A 159 15.30 -9.26 5.49
CA TYR A 159 14.60 -9.72 6.68
C TYR A 159 13.10 -9.51 6.48
N GLY A 160 12.26 -10.27 7.14
CA GLY A 160 10.82 -10.03 7.02
C GLY A 160 10.01 -10.52 8.19
N MET A 161 8.91 -9.82 8.47
CA MET A 161 7.89 -10.22 9.43
C MET A 161 6.52 -10.17 8.78
N THR A 162 5.72 -11.22 8.94
CA THR A 162 4.33 -11.33 8.44
C THR A 162 3.58 -12.35 9.29
N LEU A 163 2.26 -12.44 9.18
CA LEU A 163 1.47 -13.44 9.91
C LEU A 163 1.89 -14.88 9.57
N ALA A 164 2.22 -15.66 10.60
CA ALA A 164 2.67 -17.04 10.47
C ALA A 164 1.51 -18.00 10.13
N GLY A 165 1.70 -18.88 9.14
CA GLY A 165 0.77 -19.96 8.83
C GLY A 165 -0.58 -19.53 8.23
N VAL A 166 -0.76 -18.24 7.92
CA VAL A 166 -1.98 -17.73 7.29
C VAL A 166 -1.87 -17.84 5.77
N SER A 167 -2.77 -18.61 5.16
CA SER A 167 -2.77 -18.84 3.72
C SER A 167 -2.81 -17.52 2.94
N GLY A 168 -1.88 -17.34 2.00
CA GLY A 168 -1.72 -16.14 1.19
C GLY A 168 -1.02 -14.96 1.88
N LEU A 169 -0.80 -15.02 3.21
CA LEU A 169 -0.10 -14.00 4.00
C LEU A 169 1.22 -14.49 4.59
N ASP A 170 1.51 -15.79 4.56
CA ASP A 170 2.82 -16.33 4.91
C ASP A 170 3.78 -16.32 3.71
N TRP A 171 5.09 -16.32 3.99
CA TRP A 171 6.16 -16.24 3.00
C TRP A 171 6.13 -17.39 2.00
N TYR A 172 6.46 -17.09 0.74
CA TYR A 172 6.69 -18.11 -0.25
C TYR A 172 7.77 -19.12 0.20
N ASN A 173 7.53 -20.41 -0.05
CA ASN A 173 8.42 -21.51 0.32
C ASN A 173 9.88 -21.31 -0.14
N HIS A 174 10.12 -20.69 -1.30
CA HIS A 174 11.48 -20.46 -1.80
C HIS A 174 12.19 -19.31 -1.05
N LEU A 175 11.47 -18.34 -0.49
CA LEU A 175 12.04 -17.31 0.37
C LEU A 175 12.43 -17.91 1.72
N GLN A 176 11.55 -18.73 2.32
CA GLN A 176 11.83 -19.41 3.59
C GLN A 176 13.05 -20.34 3.52
N ARG A 177 13.37 -20.87 2.33
CA ARG A 177 14.55 -21.74 2.09
C ARG A 177 15.79 -20.96 1.63
N SER A 178 15.68 -19.65 1.39
CA SER A 178 16.78 -18.84 0.89
C SER A 178 17.73 -18.46 2.00
N SER A 179 19.04 -18.66 1.80
CA SER A 179 20.06 -18.16 2.73
C SER A 179 20.20 -16.63 2.72
N GLN A 180 19.61 -15.95 1.73
CA GLN A 180 19.60 -14.49 1.62
C GLN A 180 18.39 -13.86 2.32
N PHE A 181 17.49 -14.64 2.93
CA PHE A 181 16.28 -14.14 3.56
C PHE A 181 16.11 -14.73 4.96
N THR A 182 15.87 -13.86 5.95
CA THR A 182 15.64 -14.26 7.34
C THR A 182 14.22 -13.84 7.76
N PRO A 183 13.24 -14.77 7.75
CA PRO A 183 11.94 -14.50 8.32
C PRO A 183 12.02 -14.49 9.86
N THR A 184 11.25 -13.61 10.48
CA THR A 184 10.93 -13.64 11.91
C THR A 184 9.42 -13.53 12.07
N TYR A 185 8.89 -14.13 13.12
CA TYR A 185 7.46 -14.07 13.46
C TYR A 185 7.24 -13.38 14.81
N GLY A 186 8.17 -12.49 15.18
CA GLY A 186 8.10 -11.75 16.45
C GLY A 186 8.37 -12.63 17.67
N LEU A 187 8.16 -12.04 18.86
CA LEU A 187 8.47 -12.67 20.14
C LEU A 187 7.57 -13.89 20.42
N ASP A 188 6.30 -13.79 20.01
CA ASP A 188 5.29 -14.82 20.26
C ASP A 188 5.09 -15.80 19.10
N GLY A 189 5.86 -15.66 18.02
CA GLY A 189 5.81 -16.52 16.85
C GLY A 189 4.60 -16.31 15.94
N THR A 190 3.74 -15.31 16.19
CA THR A 190 2.55 -15.05 15.36
C THR A 190 2.83 -14.17 14.15
N GLY A 191 3.85 -13.30 14.25
CA GLY A 191 4.15 -12.27 13.27
C GLY A 191 3.11 -11.16 13.21
N ASP A 192 2.24 -11.07 14.22
CA ASP A 192 1.21 -10.04 14.33
C ASP A 192 1.84 -8.67 14.61
N ILE A 193 1.72 -7.77 13.63
CA ILE A 193 2.24 -6.40 13.72
C ILE A 193 1.53 -5.58 14.80
N PHE A 194 0.31 -5.98 15.21
CA PHE A 194 -0.46 -5.30 16.25
C PHE A 194 0.12 -5.41 17.65
N LYS A 195 1.18 -6.20 17.83
CA LYS A 195 1.89 -6.40 19.08
C LYS A 195 3.24 -5.69 19.03
N LEU A 196 3.41 -4.65 19.84
CA LEU A 196 4.67 -3.91 19.95
C LEU A 196 5.86 -4.84 20.24
N SER A 197 5.66 -5.86 21.09
CA SER A 197 6.68 -6.87 21.39
C SER A 197 7.20 -7.63 20.15
N ASN A 198 6.38 -7.80 19.12
CA ASN A 198 6.81 -8.42 17.86
C ASN A 198 7.66 -7.47 17.02
N ILE A 199 7.32 -6.18 17.02
CA ILE A 199 8.15 -5.12 16.40
C ILE A 199 9.50 -5.03 17.10
N ASP A 200 9.52 -4.98 18.44
CA ASP A 200 10.75 -4.88 19.23
C ASP A 200 11.63 -6.13 19.08
N CYS A 201 11.02 -7.31 19.01
CA CYS A 201 11.73 -8.55 18.69
C CYS A 201 12.39 -8.45 17.31
N PHE A 202 11.66 -7.95 16.30
CA PHE A 202 12.23 -7.78 14.97
C PHE A 202 13.41 -6.79 14.99
N ALA A 203 13.26 -5.65 15.64
CA ALA A 203 14.34 -4.68 15.83
C ALA A 203 15.56 -5.31 16.51
N SER A 204 15.35 -6.14 17.52
CA SER A 204 16.41 -6.88 18.23
C SER A 204 17.13 -7.88 17.33
N VAL A 205 16.40 -8.64 16.50
CA VAL A 205 16.97 -9.58 15.52
C VAL A 205 17.86 -8.86 14.49
N THR A 206 17.49 -7.63 14.13
CA THR A 206 18.24 -6.84 13.13
C THR A 206 19.21 -5.84 13.74
N ALA A 207 19.39 -5.77 15.06
CA ALA A 207 20.14 -4.70 15.74
C ALA A 207 21.60 -4.55 15.26
N ALA A 208 22.25 -5.66 14.88
CA ALA A 208 23.62 -5.65 14.35
C ALA A 208 23.69 -5.38 12.83
N THR A 209 22.55 -5.29 12.15
CA THR A 209 22.46 -5.15 10.69
C THR A 209 21.98 -3.75 10.30
N PRO A 210 22.72 -3.02 9.47
CA PRO A 210 22.35 -1.66 9.13
C PRO A 210 21.33 -1.63 7.97
N LEU A 211 20.05 -1.86 8.27
CA LEU A 211 18.94 -1.90 7.30
C LEU A 211 18.81 -0.60 6.51
N LEU A 212 19.05 -0.66 5.21
CA LEU A 212 19.04 0.51 4.30
C LEU A 212 17.65 0.84 3.75
N LEU A 213 16.75 -0.15 3.76
CA LEU A 213 15.40 -0.02 3.23
C LEU A 213 14.43 -0.81 4.12
N VAL A 214 13.32 -0.19 4.48
CA VAL A 214 12.15 -0.91 5.00
C VAL A 214 11.03 -0.73 3.98
N VAL A 215 10.32 -1.80 3.68
CA VAL A 215 9.13 -1.78 2.83
C VAL A 215 7.98 -2.44 3.57
N ALA A 216 6.76 -1.97 3.32
CA ALA A 216 5.58 -2.45 4.02
C ALA A 216 4.32 -2.38 3.14
N ASP A 217 3.66 -3.52 2.93
CA ASP A 217 2.45 -3.67 2.09
C ASP A 217 1.30 -4.36 2.83
N GLY A 218 1.29 -4.26 4.16
CA GLY A 218 0.25 -4.81 5.01
C GLY A 218 -1.12 -4.21 4.71
N GLY A 219 -2.12 -5.08 4.70
CA GLY A 219 -3.52 -4.73 4.54
C GLY A 219 -4.37 -5.99 4.62
N PHE A 220 -5.66 -5.81 4.78
CA PHE A 220 -6.62 -6.90 4.85
C PHE A 220 -7.84 -6.57 3.99
N ASN A 221 -8.62 -7.60 3.68
CA ASN A 221 -9.84 -7.43 2.90
C ASN A 221 -10.87 -6.69 3.75
N VAL A 222 -11.33 -5.55 3.25
CA VAL A 222 -12.42 -4.77 3.82
C VAL A 222 -13.68 -5.11 3.03
N ASP A 223 -14.78 -5.37 3.74
CA ASP A 223 -16.07 -5.63 3.11
C ASP A 223 -16.49 -4.44 2.23
N PHE A 224 -17.11 -4.75 1.10
CA PHE A 224 -17.49 -3.75 0.12
C PHE A 224 -18.43 -2.67 0.69
N SER A 225 -19.34 -3.04 1.60
CA SER A 225 -20.27 -2.12 2.26
C SER A 225 -19.59 -1.05 3.12
N VAL A 226 -18.33 -1.25 3.50
CA VAL A 226 -17.53 -0.32 4.30
C VAL A 226 -16.20 0.04 3.62
N ALA A 227 -16.06 -0.22 2.32
CA ALA A 227 -14.82 0.03 1.58
C ALA A 227 -14.39 1.51 1.58
N ASN A 228 -15.35 2.45 1.66
CA ASN A 228 -15.07 3.88 1.80
C ASN A 228 -14.30 4.24 3.09
N TYR A 229 -14.38 3.38 4.11
CA TYR A 229 -13.71 3.56 5.40
C TYR A 229 -12.39 2.78 5.51
N GLN A 230 -11.87 2.26 4.40
CA GLN A 230 -10.64 1.45 4.41
C GLN A 230 -9.44 2.18 5.03
N GLU A 231 -9.36 3.51 4.89
CA GLU A 231 -8.33 4.33 5.54
C GLU A 231 -8.35 4.17 7.08
N THR A 232 -9.49 4.46 7.71
CA THR A 232 -9.63 4.48 9.17
C THR A 232 -9.67 3.07 9.76
N ILE A 233 -10.27 2.11 9.06
CA ILE A 233 -10.22 0.69 9.43
C ILE A 233 -8.77 0.17 9.41
N SER A 234 -7.94 0.64 8.47
CA SER A 234 -6.53 0.24 8.37
C SER A 234 -5.58 1.07 9.26
N ALA A 235 -6.09 1.95 10.11
CA ALA A 235 -5.30 2.88 10.91
C ALA A 235 -4.21 2.19 11.75
N ARG A 236 -4.58 1.13 12.48
CA ARG A 236 -3.65 0.40 13.37
C ARG A 236 -2.54 -0.31 12.61
N ILE A 237 -2.86 -0.91 11.45
CA ILE A 237 -1.86 -1.63 10.64
C ILE A 237 -0.93 -0.66 9.92
N MET A 238 -1.45 0.48 9.47
CA MET A 238 -0.65 1.55 8.90
C MET A 238 0.35 2.08 9.93
N TYR A 239 -0.13 2.41 11.13
CA TYR A 239 0.73 2.93 12.21
C TYR A 239 1.79 1.91 12.65
N GLY A 240 1.41 0.64 12.84
CA GLY A 240 2.37 -0.40 13.25
C GLY A 240 3.51 -0.60 12.25
N GLN A 241 3.21 -0.54 10.94
CA GLN A 241 4.22 -0.61 9.90
C GLN A 241 5.12 0.63 9.85
N TRP A 242 4.55 1.82 10.05
CA TRP A 242 5.32 3.06 10.18
C TRP A 242 6.25 3.02 11.40
N LEU A 243 5.74 2.64 12.58
CA LEU A 243 6.53 2.50 13.81
C LEU A 243 7.66 1.46 13.64
N ALA A 244 7.37 0.31 13.02
CA ALA A 244 8.38 -0.70 12.73
C ALA A 244 9.52 -0.12 11.88
N ALA A 245 9.22 0.68 10.85
CA ALA A 245 10.25 1.30 10.04
C ALA A 245 11.14 2.26 10.83
N LEU A 246 10.57 3.04 11.75
CA LEU A 246 11.35 3.95 12.60
C LEU A 246 12.34 3.22 13.52
N LYS A 247 11.95 2.05 14.03
CA LYS A 247 12.79 1.20 14.89
C LYS A 247 13.82 0.37 14.13
N LEU A 248 13.52 -0.01 12.88
CA LEU A 248 14.36 -0.87 12.04
C LEU A 248 15.40 -0.10 11.23
N LEU A 249 15.06 1.11 10.76
CA LEU A 249 15.91 1.83 9.82
C LEU A 249 17.17 2.40 10.45
N ARG A 250 18.28 2.23 9.74
CA ARG A 250 19.48 3.03 10.00
C ARG A 250 19.29 4.47 9.51
N GLN A 251 20.03 5.41 10.10
CA GLN A 251 20.18 6.76 9.54
C GLN A 251 20.67 6.73 8.09
N GLY A 252 20.05 7.54 7.25
CA GLY A 252 20.19 7.59 5.80
C GLY A 252 19.31 6.58 5.04
N GLY A 253 18.68 5.62 5.71
CA GLY A 253 17.83 4.61 5.07
C GLY A 253 16.55 5.18 4.44
N CYS A 254 15.85 4.35 3.67
CA CYS A 254 14.59 4.71 3.00
C CYS A 254 13.42 3.84 3.50
N PHE A 255 12.20 4.35 3.39
CA PHE A 255 10.98 3.65 3.77
C PHE A 255 9.94 3.72 2.65
N VAL A 256 9.22 2.62 2.41
CA VAL A 256 8.04 2.61 1.53
C VAL A 256 6.88 1.92 2.25
N LEU A 257 5.75 2.60 2.39
CA LEU A 257 4.55 2.10 3.06
C LEU A 257 3.33 2.25 2.17
N LYS A 258 2.56 1.18 1.96
CA LYS A 258 1.23 1.30 1.38
C LYS A 258 0.32 2.12 2.29
N LEU A 259 -0.34 3.10 1.69
CA LEU A 259 -1.44 3.87 2.25
C LEU A 259 -2.71 3.65 1.42
N PHE A 260 -3.83 4.08 1.97
CA PHE A 260 -5.09 4.25 1.25
C PHE A 260 -5.37 5.74 1.07
N ASP A 261 -6.62 6.17 1.26
CA ASP A 261 -6.90 7.60 1.37
C ASP A 261 -6.14 8.22 2.55
N THR A 262 -6.05 9.54 2.54
CA THR A 262 -5.26 10.35 3.48
C THR A 262 -6.09 11.53 3.99
N PHE A 263 -7.36 11.26 4.35
CA PHE A 263 -8.32 12.22 4.89
C PHE A 263 -8.52 12.11 6.41
N SER A 264 -7.88 11.14 7.07
CA SER A 264 -7.98 10.93 8.52
C SER A 264 -6.92 11.70 9.32
N PRO A 265 -7.23 12.07 10.58
CA PRO A 265 -6.26 12.71 11.47
C PRO A 265 -4.97 11.91 11.64
N LEU A 266 -5.07 10.57 11.67
CA LEU A 266 -3.90 9.70 11.83
C LEU A 266 -3.00 9.70 10.60
N SER A 267 -3.58 9.58 9.38
CA SER A 267 -2.80 9.67 8.14
C SER A 267 -2.09 11.02 8.03
N ARG A 268 -2.80 12.12 8.31
CA ARG A 268 -2.23 13.47 8.34
C ARG A 268 -1.06 13.56 9.33
N ALA A 269 -1.25 13.07 10.55
CA ALA A 269 -0.21 13.09 11.57
C ALA A 269 1.03 12.28 11.17
N VAL A 270 0.85 11.07 10.63
CA VAL A 270 1.97 10.22 10.17
C VAL A 270 2.74 10.89 9.03
N LEU A 271 2.06 11.50 8.06
CA LEU A 271 2.71 12.25 6.98
C LEU A 271 3.46 13.47 7.52
N TYR A 272 2.84 14.23 8.43
CA TYR A 272 3.45 15.41 9.04
C TYR A 272 4.71 15.04 9.83
N LEU A 273 4.62 14.07 10.75
CA LEU A 273 5.78 13.64 11.55
C LEU A 273 6.88 13.04 10.67
N SER A 274 6.52 12.30 9.61
CA SER A 274 7.50 11.78 8.66
C SER A 274 8.31 12.90 8.00
N SER A 275 7.71 14.07 7.72
CA SER A 275 8.42 15.20 7.11
C SER A 275 9.59 15.70 7.97
N PHE A 276 9.57 15.49 9.29
CA PHE A 276 10.67 15.81 10.21
C PHE A 276 11.66 14.67 10.40
N LEU A 277 11.24 13.43 10.13
CA LEU A 277 12.04 12.23 10.37
C LEU A 277 12.89 11.82 9.16
N TYR A 278 12.61 12.37 7.99
CA TYR A 278 13.31 12.02 6.74
C TYR A 278 13.66 13.27 5.94
N ARG A 279 14.77 13.23 5.21
CA ARG A 279 15.23 14.34 4.38
C ARG A 279 14.23 14.71 3.27
N ARG A 280 13.52 13.74 2.72
CA ARG A 280 12.43 13.95 1.76
C ARG A 280 11.32 12.94 2.00
N VAL A 281 10.08 13.41 1.94
CA VAL A 281 8.88 12.59 2.07
C VAL A 281 8.01 12.81 0.84
N HIS A 282 7.57 11.71 0.26
CA HIS A 282 6.74 11.71 -0.93
C HIS A 282 5.50 10.85 -0.68
N VAL A 283 4.43 11.17 -1.39
CA VAL A 283 3.33 10.22 -1.63
C VAL A 283 3.29 9.91 -3.13
N ALA A 284 3.41 8.63 -3.46
CA ALA A 284 3.43 8.15 -4.83
C ALA A 284 2.19 7.29 -5.11
N LYS A 285 1.50 7.55 -6.23
CA LYS A 285 0.47 6.66 -6.78
C LYS A 285 1.01 6.03 -8.06
N PRO A 286 1.65 4.84 -7.99
CA PRO A 286 2.24 4.20 -9.16
C PRO A 286 1.16 3.73 -10.13
N ARG A 287 1.41 3.75 -11.43
CA ARG A 287 0.43 3.32 -12.47
C ARG A 287 -0.01 1.85 -12.34
N HIS A 288 0.82 0.97 -11.77
CA HIS A 288 0.39 -0.42 -11.48
C HIS A 288 -0.57 -0.52 -10.28
N SER A 289 -0.77 0.58 -9.55
CA SER A 289 -1.90 0.78 -8.64
C SER A 289 -3.09 1.30 -9.44
N ARG A 290 -4.29 0.78 -9.15
CA ARG A 290 -5.48 1.13 -9.94
C ARG A 290 -5.81 2.61 -9.73
N VAL A 291 -5.97 3.36 -10.81
CA VAL A 291 -6.41 4.77 -10.72
C VAL A 291 -7.76 4.91 -9.98
N VAL A 292 -8.62 3.90 -10.07
CA VAL A 292 -9.94 3.86 -9.42
C VAL A 292 -9.93 3.50 -7.94
N ASN A 293 -8.81 3.04 -7.38
CA ASN A 293 -8.70 2.72 -5.95
C ASN A 293 -7.98 3.84 -5.18
N SER A 294 -8.07 3.76 -3.86
CA SER A 294 -7.44 4.72 -2.94
C SER A 294 -5.98 4.40 -2.63
N GLU A 295 -5.45 3.29 -3.14
CA GLU A 295 -4.09 2.85 -2.84
C GLU A 295 -3.05 3.84 -3.38
N ARG A 296 -2.11 4.19 -2.52
CA ARG A 296 -0.94 5.03 -2.76
C ARG A 296 0.19 4.60 -1.81
N TYR A 297 1.35 5.22 -1.90
CA TYR A 297 2.52 4.83 -1.10
C TYR A 297 3.17 6.05 -0.48
N LEU A 298 3.33 6.06 0.85
CA LEU A 298 4.28 6.93 1.53
C LEU A 298 5.69 6.45 1.21
N VAL A 299 6.52 7.32 0.68
CA VAL A 299 7.93 7.04 0.37
C VAL A 299 8.81 8.05 1.08
N CYS A 300 9.60 7.60 2.04
CA CYS A 300 10.50 8.44 2.80
C CYS A 300 11.96 8.15 2.44
N VAL A 301 12.74 9.18 2.17
CA VAL A 301 14.12 9.07 1.68
C VAL A 301 15.07 9.77 2.62
N GLY A 302 16.06 9.04 3.13
CA GLY A 302 17.12 9.57 3.97
C GLY A 302 16.67 9.81 5.41
N TYR A 303 16.44 8.72 6.15
CA TYR A 303 16.04 8.75 7.57
C TYR A 303 17.03 9.54 8.42
N LEU A 304 16.54 10.51 9.18
CA LEU A 304 17.34 11.38 10.04
C LEU A 304 17.53 10.78 11.44
N GLY A 305 16.66 9.84 11.82
CA GLY A 305 16.56 9.30 13.17
C GLY A 305 15.44 9.97 13.97
N MET A 306 14.96 9.27 14.99
CA MET A 306 13.99 9.84 15.94
C MET A 306 14.65 10.87 16.87
N PRO A 307 13.97 11.99 17.15
CA PRO A 307 14.40 12.93 18.17
C PRO A 307 14.53 12.24 19.55
N ALA A 308 15.57 12.59 20.30
CA ALA A 308 15.86 11.99 21.61
C ALA A 308 14.85 12.39 22.71
N ASP A 309 14.06 13.45 22.49
CA ASP A 309 13.18 14.07 23.47
C ASP A 309 11.84 13.32 23.60
N GLY A 310 11.89 12.04 24.00
CA GLY A 310 10.73 11.25 24.39
C GLY A 310 9.82 10.77 23.25
N TRP A 311 10.19 10.97 21.98
CA TRP A 311 9.41 10.51 20.83
C TRP A 311 9.19 9.00 20.85
N GLU A 312 10.24 8.21 21.11
CA GLU A 312 10.11 6.74 21.16
C GLU A 312 9.06 6.30 22.17
N ARG A 313 9.18 6.79 23.41
CA ARG A 313 8.23 6.48 24.48
C ARG A 313 6.80 6.87 24.09
N TYR A 314 6.60 8.05 23.51
CA TYR A 314 5.27 8.50 23.12
C TYR A 314 4.67 7.63 22.02
N LEU A 315 5.44 7.32 20.96
CA LEU A 315 4.96 6.55 19.81
C LEU A 315 4.68 5.08 20.18
N ASP A 316 5.52 4.49 21.03
CA ASP A 316 5.31 3.14 21.56
C ASP A 316 4.05 3.10 22.42
N ARG A 317 3.92 4.05 23.34
CA ARG A 317 2.77 4.11 24.23
C ARG A 317 1.46 4.39 23.48
N PHE A 318 1.48 5.28 22.51
CA PHE A 318 0.35 5.50 21.59
C PHE A 318 -0.08 4.19 20.93
N TYR A 319 0.88 3.33 20.53
CA TYR A 319 0.54 2.07 19.92
C TYR A 319 -0.12 1.10 20.89
N GLU A 320 0.43 1.00 22.10
CA GLU A 320 -0.05 0.07 23.13
C GLU A 320 -1.45 0.40 23.64
N VAL A 321 -1.75 1.69 23.86
CA VAL A 321 -3.00 2.09 24.54
C VAL A 321 -3.93 2.97 23.70
N GLY A 322 -3.46 3.53 22.59
CA GLY A 322 -4.30 4.35 21.70
C GLY A 322 -5.40 3.51 21.04
N PHE A 323 -5.04 2.35 20.48
CA PHE A 323 -5.94 1.43 19.76
C PHE A 323 -6.59 0.40 20.71
N ALA A 324 -7.53 0.85 21.55
CA ALA A 324 -8.05 0.06 22.67
C ALA A 324 -8.97 -1.12 22.29
N ASP A 325 -9.82 -0.96 21.27
CA ASP A 325 -10.94 -1.88 21.02
C ASP A 325 -11.14 -2.26 19.55
N GLY A 326 -10.29 -1.77 18.64
CA GLY A 326 -10.42 -2.01 17.20
C GLY A 326 -11.54 -1.24 16.51
N GLU A 327 -12.40 -0.54 17.26
CA GLU A 327 -13.51 0.27 16.74
C GLU A 327 -13.14 1.76 16.71
N HIS A 328 -12.15 2.18 17.48
CA HIS A 328 -11.75 3.59 17.57
C HIS A 328 -10.34 3.85 17.05
N VAL A 329 -10.21 4.99 16.37
CA VAL A 329 -8.94 5.54 15.90
C VAL A 329 -8.53 6.68 16.84
N PRO A 330 -7.38 6.57 17.53
CA PRO A 330 -6.85 7.63 18.38
C PRO A 330 -6.22 8.78 17.58
N GLU A 331 -6.29 10.00 18.10
CA GLU A 331 -5.56 11.15 17.58
C GLU A 331 -4.08 11.11 18.00
N LEU A 332 -3.17 11.07 17.02
CA LEU A 332 -1.73 10.96 17.28
C LEU A 332 -1.09 12.26 17.75
N ILE A 333 -1.50 13.41 17.22
CA ILE A 333 -1.04 14.74 17.62
C ILE A 333 -2.20 15.74 17.48
N PRO A 334 -2.14 16.88 18.20
CA PRO A 334 -3.13 17.95 18.04
C PRO A 334 -3.27 18.38 16.58
N ARG A 335 -4.51 18.48 16.11
CA ARG A 335 -4.85 18.89 14.73
C ARG A 335 -4.18 20.21 14.34
N ASP A 336 -4.22 21.19 15.24
CA ASP A 336 -3.71 22.54 15.00
C ASP A 336 -2.21 22.57 14.69
N TRP A 337 -1.42 21.61 15.17
CA TRP A 337 0.01 21.56 14.86
C TRP A 337 0.27 21.37 13.36
N CYS A 338 -0.54 20.52 12.71
CA CYS A 338 -0.44 20.33 11.27
C CYS A 338 -1.01 21.53 10.51
N LEU A 339 -2.15 22.06 10.94
CA LEU A 339 -2.88 23.10 10.19
C LEU A 339 -2.24 24.48 10.25
N HIS A 340 -1.44 24.75 11.29
CA HIS A 340 -0.62 25.96 11.34
C HIS A 340 0.57 25.92 10.37
N ASP A 341 0.95 24.74 9.88
CA ASP A 341 1.98 24.58 8.87
C ASP A 341 1.36 24.73 7.48
N ALA A 342 1.44 25.96 6.94
CA ALA A 342 0.81 26.30 5.66
C ALA A 342 1.39 25.48 4.48
N VAL A 343 2.69 25.21 4.49
CA VAL A 343 3.35 24.43 3.42
C VAL A 343 2.87 22.98 3.44
N PHE A 344 2.85 22.35 4.61
CA PHE A 344 2.35 20.99 4.75
C PHE A 344 0.88 20.88 4.36
N THR A 345 0.08 21.83 4.81
CA THR A 345 -1.36 21.88 4.53
C THR A 345 -1.64 22.05 3.03
N GLU A 346 -0.89 22.91 2.35
CA GLU A 346 -0.97 23.08 0.89
C GLU A 346 -0.57 21.80 0.15
N ASP A 347 0.58 21.20 0.49
CA ASP A 347 1.05 19.95 -0.13
C ASP A 347 0.03 18.81 0.05
N MET A 348 -0.62 18.69 1.22
CA MET A 348 -1.69 17.73 1.49
C MET A 348 -2.93 17.99 0.64
N ARG A 349 -3.38 19.25 0.56
CA ARG A 349 -4.56 19.64 -0.22
C ARG A 349 -4.38 19.32 -1.69
N ASP A 350 -3.24 19.69 -2.25
CA ASP A 350 -2.89 19.47 -3.66
C ASP A 350 -2.81 17.99 -4.00
N MET A 351 -2.14 17.19 -3.15
CA MET A 351 -2.07 15.74 -3.30
C MET A 351 -3.47 15.11 -3.30
N ASN A 352 -4.28 15.41 -2.29
CA ASN A 352 -5.62 14.84 -2.17
C ASN A 352 -6.52 15.26 -3.33
N ALA A 353 -6.49 16.54 -3.73
CA ALA A 353 -7.26 17.07 -4.85
C ALA A 353 -6.88 16.39 -6.17
N ALA A 354 -5.59 16.25 -6.46
CA ALA A 354 -5.11 15.63 -7.69
C ALA A 354 -5.48 14.14 -7.77
N VAL A 355 -5.26 13.38 -6.68
CA VAL A 355 -5.61 11.95 -6.67
C VAL A 355 -7.12 11.74 -6.74
N ALA A 356 -7.90 12.48 -5.96
CA ALA A 356 -9.36 12.39 -5.96
C ALA A 356 -9.95 12.76 -7.32
N THR A 357 -9.47 13.83 -7.95
CA THR A 357 -9.93 14.24 -9.30
C THR A 357 -9.68 13.14 -10.33
N ASN A 358 -8.48 12.56 -10.34
CA ASN A 358 -8.14 11.46 -11.25
C ASN A 358 -9.00 10.23 -10.98
N GLN A 359 -9.27 9.93 -9.71
CA GLN A 359 -10.13 8.82 -9.32
C GLN A 359 -11.58 9.06 -9.77
N LEU A 360 -12.14 10.25 -9.57
CA LEU A 360 -13.48 10.63 -10.02
C LEU A 360 -13.64 10.47 -11.53
N ILE A 361 -12.69 10.98 -12.31
CA ILE A 361 -12.69 10.82 -13.78
C ILE A 361 -12.65 9.35 -14.16
N ALA A 362 -11.76 8.55 -13.56
CA ALA A 362 -11.66 7.12 -13.85
C ALA A 362 -12.92 6.32 -13.48
N LEU A 363 -13.54 6.65 -12.35
CA LEU A 363 -14.79 6.01 -11.91
C LEU A 363 -15.94 6.35 -12.87
N GLN A 364 -16.04 7.61 -13.30
CA GLN A 364 -17.03 8.03 -14.31
C GLN A 364 -16.82 7.28 -15.63
N MET A 365 -15.57 7.14 -16.10
CA MET A 365 -15.27 6.36 -17.31
C MET A 365 -15.76 4.90 -17.20
N ILE A 366 -15.69 4.29 -16.01
CA ILE A 366 -16.23 2.94 -15.78
C ILE A 366 -17.76 2.96 -15.86
N ILE A 367 -18.41 3.90 -15.18
CA ILE A 367 -19.88 4.02 -15.17
C ILE A 367 -20.41 4.17 -16.60
N ASP A 368 -19.77 5.01 -17.41
CA ASP A 368 -20.18 5.28 -18.78
C ASP A 368 -19.96 4.05 -19.70
N ALA A 369 -18.89 3.29 -19.48
CA ALA A 369 -18.54 2.14 -20.33
C ALA A 369 -19.23 0.82 -19.92
N ALA A 370 -19.66 0.69 -18.67
CA ALA A 370 -20.20 -0.55 -18.12
C ALA A 370 -21.42 -1.11 -18.87
N PRO A 371 -22.42 -0.32 -19.30
CA PRO A 371 -23.56 -0.83 -20.05
C PRO A 371 -23.17 -1.50 -21.38
N GLY A 372 -22.13 -0.98 -22.05
CA GLY A 372 -21.61 -1.57 -23.29
C GLY A 372 -20.93 -2.91 -23.03
N VAL A 373 -20.07 -2.96 -22.01
CA VAL A 373 -19.35 -4.19 -21.63
C VAL A 373 -20.31 -5.27 -21.12
N ALA A 374 -21.37 -4.91 -20.39
CA ALA A 374 -22.40 -5.85 -19.95
C ALA A 374 -23.07 -6.57 -21.14
N LYS A 375 -23.39 -5.83 -22.21
CA LYS A 375 -23.95 -6.40 -23.45
C LYS A 375 -22.96 -7.34 -24.15
N GLU A 376 -21.68 -6.96 -24.21
CA GLU A 376 -20.61 -7.79 -24.76
C GLU A 376 -20.48 -9.13 -24.01
N LEU A 377 -20.56 -9.11 -22.68
CA LEU A 377 -20.50 -10.31 -21.83
C LEU A 377 -21.70 -11.24 -22.04
N GLN A 378 -22.92 -10.68 -22.04
CA GLN A 378 -24.15 -11.44 -22.29
C GLN A 378 -24.15 -12.12 -23.67
N THR A 379 -23.62 -11.44 -24.68
CA THR A 379 -23.53 -11.98 -26.05
C THR A 379 -22.56 -13.16 -26.12
N LYS A 380 -21.42 -13.07 -25.42
CA LYS A 380 -20.43 -14.16 -25.35
C LYS A 380 -20.95 -15.38 -24.58
N GLU A 381 -21.69 -15.17 -23.49
CA GLU A 381 -22.35 -16.26 -22.76
C GLU A 381 -23.45 -16.93 -23.58
N GLY A 382 -24.22 -16.15 -24.35
CA GLY A 382 -25.21 -16.67 -25.29
C GLY A 382 -24.58 -17.55 -26.37
N ALA A 383 -23.49 -17.10 -26.98
CA ALA A 383 -22.76 -17.86 -28.00
C ALA A 383 -22.16 -19.18 -27.43
N ALA A 384 -21.54 -19.12 -26.25
CA ALA A 384 -20.96 -20.32 -25.61
C ALA A 384 -22.02 -21.37 -25.19
N LYS A 385 -23.26 -20.94 -24.89
CA LYS A 385 -24.38 -21.85 -24.61
C LYS A 385 -24.96 -22.51 -25.86
N VAL A 386 -24.89 -21.86 -27.02
CA VAL A 386 -25.31 -22.45 -28.30
C VAL A 386 -24.29 -23.52 -28.74
N ASP A 387 -23.00 -23.23 -28.62
CA ASP A 387 -21.93 -24.19 -28.97
C ASP A 387 -21.92 -25.45 -28.08
N THR A 388 -22.42 -25.36 -26.85
CA THR A 388 -22.54 -26.52 -25.92
C THR A 388 -23.83 -27.31 -26.10
N ALA A 389 -24.90 -26.70 -26.62
CA ALA A 389 -26.13 -27.40 -26.97
C ALA A 389 -25.93 -28.26 -28.24
N ASP A 390 -25.25 -27.73 -29.27
CA ASP A 390 -24.93 -28.48 -30.50
C ASP A 390 -23.96 -29.64 -30.26
N ALA A 391 -23.16 -29.62 -29.19
CA ALA A 391 -22.30 -30.74 -28.80
C ALA A 391 -23.04 -31.88 -28.06
N SER A 392 -24.29 -31.66 -27.63
CA SER A 392 -25.09 -32.63 -26.86
C SER A 392 -26.13 -33.39 -27.69
N ASP A 393 -26.32 -33.02 -28.97
CA ASP A 393 -27.25 -33.69 -29.90
C ASP A 393 -26.56 -34.75 -30.79
N GLY A 394 -25.36 -35.20 -30.38
CA GLY A 394 -24.69 -36.36 -30.96
C GLY A 394 -25.34 -37.66 -30.50
N SER A 395 -26.54 -37.96 -31.00
CA SER A 395 -27.18 -39.27 -30.84
C SER A 395 -26.22 -40.39 -31.30
N ILE A 396 -25.74 -41.18 -30.36
CA ILE A 396 -25.03 -42.44 -30.64
C ILE A 396 -26.06 -43.36 -31.33
N PRO A 397 -25.83 -43.84 -32.56
CA PRO A 397 -26.74 -44.77 -33.20
C PRO A 397 -26.71 -46.12 -32.45
N PRO A 398 -27.83 -46.86 -32.38
CA PRO A 398 -27.85 -48.16 -31.75
C PRO A 398 -26.96 -49.15 -32.54
N PRO A 399 -26.42 -50.19 -31.88
CA PRO A 399 -25.62 -51.19 -32.57
C PRO A 399 -26.53 -52.03 -33.49
N ASP A 400 -26.13 -52.19 -34.75
CA ASP A 400 -26.77 -53.10 -35.70
C ASP A 400 -26.56 -54.55 -35.26
N ASP A 401 -27.67 -55.26 -35.08
CA ASP A 401 -27.72 -56.71 -34.94
C ASP A 401 -27.33 -57.39 -36.26
N ALA A 402 -26.27 -58.22 -36.23
CA ALA A 402 -25.96 -59.15 -37.31
C ALA A 402 -26.68 -60.48 -37.06
N PRO A 403 -27.29 -61.11 -38.09
CA PRO A 403 -27.94 -62.41 -37.93
C PRO A 403 -26.95 -63.56 -38.10
N ASP A 404 -27.17 -64.63 -37.33
CA ASP A 404 -26.58 -65.95 -37.51
C ASP A 404 -26.87 -66.53 -38.91
N SER A 405 -25.85 -67.15 -39.50
CA SER A 405 -26.02 -68.28 -40.42
C SER A 405 -24.78 -69.18 -40.39
N ASP A 406 -25.00 -70.43 -39.95
CA ASP A 406 -24.29 -71.70 -40.18
C ASP A 406 -22.83 -71.73 -40.64
#